data_AF-A0A6A4Z4M7-F1
#
_entry.id   AF-A0A6A4Z4M7-F1
#
_cell.length_a   1.000
_cell.length_b   1.000
_cell.length_c   1.000
_cell.angle_alpha   90.00
_cell.angle_beta   90.00
_cell.angle_gamma   90.00
#
_symmetry.space_group_name_H-M   'P 1'
#
loop_
_entity.id
_entity.type
_entity.pdbx_description
1 polymer ?
#
loop_
_entity_poly.entity_id
_entity_poly.type
_entity_poly.pdbx_seq_one_letter_code
_entity_poly.pdbx_strand_id
1 'polypeptide(L)'
;MRNKRAALAYINHRVNKIKELRWQTGSVVPDNLAPALCAREMQFFHSYDQGLSNYMSAFQLDLSADLQPPKDLYIQVRVVKDCGEIYTENGPVQLHANSTHFLRRADVESLIRQGLLMQIKH
;
A
#
# COMPACT_ATOMS: atom_id res chain seq x y z
N MET A 1 -16.35 -35.88 -0.61
CA MET A 1 -14.93 -35.42 -0.51
C MET A 1 -14.51 -34.44 -1.62
N ARG A 2 -14.87 -34.64 -2.89
CA ARG A 2 -14.45 -33.77 -4.03
C ARG A 2 -14.90 -32.31 -3.92
N ASN A 3 -16.17 -32.06 -3.59
CA ASN A 3 -16.72 -30.69 -3.51
C ASN A 3 -16.09 -29.87 -2.37
N LYS A 4 -15.86 -30.49 -1.21
CA LYS A 4 -15.18 -29.85 -0.06
C LYS A 4 -13.76 -29.39 -0.44
N ARG A 5 -13.01 -30.24 -1.15
CA ARG A 5 -11.65 -29.90 -1.60
C ARG A 5 -11.66 -28.74 -2.60
N ALA A 6 -12.58 -28.77 -3.58
CA ALA A 6 -12.70 -27.69 -4.56
C ALA A 6 -13.06 -26.35 -3.89
N ALA A 7 -14.03 -26.33 -2.97
CA ALA A 7 -14.40 -25.13 -2.23
C ALA A 7 -13.24 -24.60 -1.37
N LEU A 8 -12.53 -25.48 -0.67
CA LEU A 8 -11.38 -25.09 0.16
C LEU A 8 -10.24 -24.53 -0.70
N ALA A 9 -9.97 -25.13 -1.87
CA ALA A 9 -8.96 -24.64 -2.80
C ALA A 9 -9.30 -23.22 -3.30
N TYR A 10 -10.56 -22.97 -3.66
CA TYR A 10 -11.02 -21.65 -4.07
C TYR A 10 -10.85 -20.60 -2.97
N ILE A 11 -11.33 -20.90 -1.74
CA ILE A 11 -11.21 -19.97 -0.60
C ILE A 11 -9.73 -19.70 -0.29
N ASN A 12 -8.89 -20.73 -0.28
CA ASN A 12 -7.45 -20.56 -0.03
C ASN A 12 -6.78 -19.70 -1.10
N HIS A 13 -7.14 -19.91 -2.37
CA HIS A 13 -6.65 -19.07 -3.46
C HIS A 13 -7.06 -17.61 -3.29
N ARG A 14 -8.33 -17.34 -2.95
CA ARG A 14 -8.82 -15.99 -2.67
C ARG A 14 -8.10 -15.34 -1.49
N VAL A 15 -7.92 -16.06 -0.39
CA VAL A 15 -7.16 -15.58 0.78
C VAL A 15 -5.73 -15.20 0.41
N ASN A 16 -5.05 -16.00 -0.41
CA ASN A 16 -3.70 -15.69 -0.87
C ASN A 16 -3.68 -14.41 -1.73
N LYS A 17 -4.67 -14.22 -2.60
CA LYS A 17 -4.81 -12.98 -3.39
C LYS A 17 -5.04 -11.76 -2.51
N ILE A 18 -5.81 -11.88 -1.43
CA ILE A 18 -6.03 -10.78 -0.48
C ILE A 18 -4.74 -10.45 0.30
N LYS A 19 -3.95 -11.47 0.66
CA LYS A 19 -2.62 -11.24 1.26
C LYS A 19 -1.69 -10.53 0.29
N GLU A 20 -1.62 -10.98 -0.97
CA GLU A 20 -0.84 -10.33 -2.03
C GLU A 20 -1.26 -8.87 -2.20
N LEU A 21 -2.56 -8.58 -2.18
CA LEU A 21 -3.09 -7.21 -2.23
C LEU A 21 -2.49 -6.34 -1.13
N ARG A 22 -2.46 -6.83 0.12
CA ARG A 22 -1.87 -6.10 1.26
C ARG A 22 -0.41 -5.73 1.03
N TRP A 23 0.36 -6.61 0.41
CA TRP A 23 1.78 -6.36 0.09
C TRP A 23 1.97 -5.37 -1.07
N GLN A 24 1.00 -5.25 -1.97
CA GLN A 24 1.07 -4.34 -3.12
C GLN A 24 0.58 -2.93 -2.78
N THR A 25 -0.55 -2.79 -2.07
CA THR A 25 -1.24 -1.50 -1.89
C THR A 25 -1.01 -0.87 -0.52
N GLY A 26 -0.48 -1.62 0.45
CA GLY A 26 -0.35 -1.16 1.82
C GLY A 26 -1.59 -1.46 2.67
N SER A 27 -1.72 -0.79 3.82
CA SER A 27 -2.82 -0.99 4.79
C SER A 27 -4.20 -0.57 4.30
N VAL A 28 -4.30 0.09 3.14
CA VAL A 28 -5.55 0.58 2.56
C VAL A 28 -5.86 -0.22 1.30
N VAL A 29 -7.12 -0.67 1.19
CA VAL A 29 -7.64 -1.29 -0.03
C VAL A 29 -8.08 -0.16 -0.98
N PRO A 30 -7.59 -0.14 -2.23
CA PRO A 30 -8.02 0.85 -3.22
C PRO A 30 -9.52 0.78 -3.52
N ASP A 31 -10.15 1.93 -3.74
CA ASP A 31 -11.60 2.05 -4.00
C ASP A 31 -12.10 1.22 -5.18
N ASN A 32 -11.25 1.03 -6.20
CA ASN A 32 -11.57 0.22 -7.38
C ASN A 32 -11.60 -1.30 -7.07
N LEU A 33 -10.90 -1.73 -6.02
CA LEU A 33 -10.83 -3.14 -5.61
C LEU A 33 -11.77 -3.45 -4.44
N ALA A 34 -12.10 -2.47 -3.60
CA ALA A 34 -13.05 -2.59 -2.50
C ALA A 34 -14.36 -3.34 -2.87
N PRO A 35 -15.06 -3.06 -3.99
CA PRO A 35 -16.30 -3.77 -4.33
C PRO A 35 -16.12 -5.24 -4.69
N ALA A 36 -14.88 -5.70 -4.97
CA ALA A 36 -14.58 -7.10 -5.28
C ALA A 36 -14.39 -7.98 -4.04
N LEU A 37 -14.28 -7.38 -2.84
CA LEU A 37 -14.17 -8.08 -1.57
C LEU A 37 -15.53 -8.11 -0.87
N CYS A 38 -15.91 -9.26 -0.34
CA CYS A 38 -17.05 -9.32 0.56
C CYS A 38 -16.69 -8.84 1.97
N ALA A 39 -17.69 -8.55 2.81
CA ALA A 39 -17.48 -8.04 4.17
C ALA A 39 -16.52 -8.91 5.03
N ARG A 40 -16.59 -10.24 4.90
CA ARG A 40 -15.70 -11.16 5.63
C ARG A 40 -14.26 -11.11 5.12
N GLU A 41 -14.08 -10.90 3.83
CA GLU A 41 -12.75 -10.76 3.22
C GLU A 41 -12.11 -9.43 3.60
N MET A 42 -12.91 -8.36 3.70
CA MET A 42 -12.48 -7.07 4.20
C MET A 42 -12.04 -7.16 5.67
N GLN A 43 -12.82 -7.85 6.52
CA GLN A 43 -12.44 -8.13 7.90
C GLN A 43 -11.15 -8.96 8.00
N PHE A 44 -11.00 -9.97 7.14
CA PHE A 44 -9.77 -10.76 7.06
C PHE A 44 -8.56 -9.90 6.68
N PHE A 45 -8.71 -9.01 5.69
CA PHE A 45 -7.66 -8.07 5.29
C PHE A 45 -7.20 -7.20 6.46
N HIS A 46 -8.13 -6.58 7.18
CA HIS A 46 -7.79 -5.74 8.35
C HIS A 46 -7.14 -6.55 9.48
N SER A 47 -7.61 -7.78 9.74
CA SER A 47 -7.01 -8.65 10.75
C SER A 47 -5.58 -9.06 10.36
N TYR A 48 -5.34 -9.33 9.07
CA TYR A 48 -4.02 -9.65 8.54
C TYR A 48 -3.08 -8.43 8.60
N ASP A 49 -3.56 -7.24 8.22
CA ASP A 49 -2.82 -5.98 8.33
C ASP A 49 -2.41 -5.67 9.78
N GLN A 50 -3.31 -5.88 10.75
CA GLN A 50 -3.00 -5.72 12.17
C GLN A 50 -1.93 -6.72 12.62
N GLY A 51 -2.04 -7.99 12.22
CA GLY A 51 -1.04 -9.01 12.53
C GLY A 51 0.34 -8.68 11.95
N LEU A 52 0.38 -8.18 10.72
CA LEU A 52 1.60 -7.73 10.07
C LEU A 52 2.20 -6.51 10.79
N SER A 53 1.38 -5.53 11.15
CA SER A 53 1.80 -4.32 11.88
C SER A 53 2.39 -4.66 13.25
N ASN A 54 1.78 -5.60 13.98
CA ASN A 54 2.31 -6.10 15.26
C ASN A 54 3.66 -6.80 15.08
N TYR A 55 3.85 -7.54 13.99
CA TYR A 55 5.14 -8.16 13.69
C TYR A 55 6.20 -7.11 13.36
N MET A 56 5.89 -6.15 12.50
CA MET A 56 6.80 -5.06 12.12
C MET A 56 7.20 -4.21 13.34
N SER A 57 6.27 -3.93 14.25
CA SER A 57 6.58 -3.17 15.47
C SER A 57 7.47 -3.95 16.44
N ALA A 58 7.28 -5.26 16.57
CA ALA A 58 8.11 -6.11 17.43
C ALA A 58 9.59 -6.12 17.00
N PHE A 59 9.85 -6.05 15.69
CA PHE A 59 11.21 -6.02 15.12
C PHE A 59 11.70 -4.62 14.75
N GLN A 60 10.88 -3.58 14.94
CA GLN A 60 11.16 -2.19 14.54
C GLN A 60 11.60 -2.08 13.07
N LEU A 61 11.03 -2.91 12.19
CA LEU A 61 11.40 -3.03 10.79
C LEU A 61 10.15 -2.99 9.91
N ASP A 62 10.15 -2.11 8.91
CA ASP A 62 9.12 -2.11 7.88
C ASP A 62 9.41 -3.17 6.82
N LEU A 63 8.70 -4.29 6.93
CA LEU A 63 8.77 -5.37 5.94
C LEU A 63 8.05 -5.03 4.64
N SER A 64 7.17 -4.03 4.69
CA SER A 64 6.41 -3.61 3.52
C SER A 64 7.18 -2.58 2.69
N ALA A 65 8.41 -2.22 3.03
CA ALA A 65 9.25 -1.33 2.22
C ALA A 65 9.48 -1.84 0.77
N ASP A 66 9.80 -0.94 -0.16
CA ASP A 66 10.01 -1.30 -1.56
C ASP A 66 11.19 -2.25 -1.68
N LEU A 67 10.98 -3.34 -2.41
CA LEU A 67 12.00 -4.35 -2.68
C LEU A 67 13.05 -3.86 -3.68
N GLN A 68 12.77 -2.76 -4.39
CA GLN A 68 13.75 -2.14 -5.26
C GLN A 68 14.75 -1.30 -4.46
N PRO A 69 16.06 -1.47 -4.71
CA PRO A 69 17.07 -0.66 -4.04
C PRO A 69 16.87 0.82 -4.39
N PRO A 70 16.93 1.73 -3.41
CA PRO A 70 16.80 3.16 -3.66
C PRO A 70 17.98 3.63 -4.53
N LYS A 71 17.66 4.24 -5.68
CA LYS A 71 18.67 4.84 -6.58
C LYS A 71 19.06 6.24 -6.13
N ASP A 72 18.05 7.02 -5.74
CA ASP A 72 18.18 8.42 -5.35
C ASP A 72 17.44 8.64 -4.03
N LEU A 73 18.05 9.43 -3.13
CA LEU A 73 17.46 9.80 -1.83
C LEU A 73 16.22 10.69 -2.01
N TYR A 74 16.28 11.59 -2.99
CA TYR A 74 15.21 12.51 -3.35
C TYR A 74 14.69 12.20 -4.74
N ILE A 75 13.38 12.29 -4.91
CA ILE A 75 12.71 12.03 -6.18
C ILE A 75 11.74 13.15 -6.51
N GLN A 76 11.59 13.43 -7.80
CA GLN A 76 10.55 14.33 -8.29
C GLN A 76 9.26 13.53 -8.48
N VAL A 77 8.18 13.99 -7.84
CA VAL A 77 6.87 13.37 -7.90
C VAL A 77 5.83 14.37 -8.41
N ARG A 78 4.86 13.87 -9.17
CA ARG A 78 3.66 14.60 -9.58
C ARG A 78 2.45 14.04 -8.85
N VAL A 79 1.64 14.93 -8.32
CA VAL A 79 0.40 14.57 -7.64
C VAL A 79 -0.68 14.24 -8.66
N VAL A 80 -1.19 13.01 -8.62
CA VAL A 80 -2.26 12.53 -9.51
C VAL A 80 -3.63 12.85 -8.90
N LYS A 81 -3.78 12.65 -7.59
CA LYS A 81 -4.98 12.95 -6.82
C LYS A 81 -4.63 13.82 -5.63
N ASP A 82 -5.51 14.75 -5.28
CA ASP A 82 -5.31 15.62 -4.13
C ASP A 82 -5.17 14.79 -2.84
N CYS A 83 -4.06 15.00 -2.13
CA CYS A 83 -3.71 14.23 -0.93
C CYS A 83 -3.78 15.08 0.35
N GLY A 84 -4.08 16.38 0.23
CA GLY A 84 -4.05 17.30 1.37
C GLY A 84 -2.63 17.52 1.88
N GLU A 85 -2.48 17.58 3.21
CA GLU A 85 -1.21 17.88 3.88
C GLU A 85 -0.52 16.60 4.35
N ILE A 86 0.74 16.40 3.93
CA ILE A 86 1.59 15.31 4.40
C ILE A 86 2.67 15.85 5.33
N TYR A 87 3.04 15.05 6.33
CA TYR A 87 4.14 15.37 7.22
C TYR A 87 5.42 14.73 6.70
N THR A 88 6.36 15.58 6.30
CA THR A 88 7.73 15.16 5.95
C THR A 88 8.67 15.53 7.09
N GLU A 89 9.88 14.98 7.11
CA GLU A 89 10.89 15.37 8.11
C GLU A 89 11.25 16.87 8.06
N ASN A 90 11.05 17.51 6.90
CA ASN A 90 11.34 18.94 6.72
C ASN A 90 10.13 19.84 7.05
N GLY A 91 9.01 19.26 7.51
CA GLY A 91 7.77 19.96 7.82
C GLY A 91 6.58 19.52 6.98
N PRO A 92 5.41 20.13 7.20
CA PRO A 92 4.21 19.80 6.45
C PRO A 92 4.28 20.34 5.01
N VAL A 93 3.85 19.54 4.05
CA VAL A 93 3.78 19.89 2.63
C VAL A 93 2.38 19.62 2.10
N GLN A 94 1.78 20.61 1.43
CA GLN A 94 0.46 20.44 0.81
C GLN A 94 0.59 19.93 -0.63
N LEU A 95 -0.01 18.76 -0.89
CA LEU A 95 0.01 18.05 -2.16
C LEU A 95 -1.30 18.25 -2.92
N HIS A 96 -1.35 19.32 -3.70
CA HIS A 96 -2.50 19.62 -4.56
C HIS A 96 -2.44 18.82 -5.86
N ALA A 97 -3.59 18.46 -6.43
CA ALA A 97 -3.64 17.76 -7.73
C ALA A 97 -2.84 18.49 -8.83
N ASN A 98 -2.09 17.75 -9.64
CA ASN A 98 -1.21 18.24 -10.71
C ASN A 98 0.01 19.08 -10.28
N SER A 99 0.25 19.27 -8.98
CA SER A 99 1.49 19.88 -8.50
C SER A 99 2.69 18.92 -8.63
N THR A 100 3.89 19.48 -8.71
CA THR A 100 5.15 18.73 -8.70
C THR A 100 5.97 19.11 -7.49
N HIS A 101 6.52 18.10 -6.82
CA HIS A 101 7.31 18.27 -5.60
C HIS A 101 8.60 17.47 -5.69
N PHE A 102 9.63 17.93 -4.99
CA PHE A 102 10.90 17.24 -4.84
C PHE A 102 11.04 16.82 -3.38
N LEU A 103 10.75 15.54 -3.10
CA LEU A 103 10.62 15.01 -1.74
C LEU A 103 11.53 13.80 -1.56
N ARG A 104 11.84 13.46 -0.31
CA ARG A 104 12.57 12.23 -0.01
C ARG A 104 11.71 11.03 -0.37
N ARG A 105 12.34 10.01 -0.96
CA ARG A 105 11.65 8.80 -1.39
C ARG A 105 10.87 8.14 -0.25
N ALA A 106 11.47 8.05 0.94
CA ALA A 106 10.88 7.41 2.11
C ALA A 106 9.51 8.01 2.50
N ASP A 107 9.33 9.33 2.39
CA ASP A 107 8.10 10.02 2.80
C ASP A 107 6.94 9.79 1.82
N VAL A 108 7.25 9.59 0.53
CA VAL A 108 6.26 9.53 -0.55
C VAL A 108 6.03 8.13 -1.10
N GLU A 109 6.81 7.14 -0.66
CA GLU A 109 6.79 5.79 -1.22
C GLU A 109 5.43 5.10 -1.08
N SER A 110 4.82 5.23 0.10
CA SER A 110 3.49 4.68 0.38
C SER A 110 2.42 5.27 -0.54
N LEU A 111 2.49 6.58 -0.79
CA LEU A 111 1.57 7.33 -1.65
C LEU A 111 1.75 6.98 -3.14
N ILE A 112 2.98 6.71 -3.57
CA ILE A 112 3.26 6.21 -4.93
C ILE A 112 2.61 4.85 -5.14
N ARG A 113 2.71 3.92 -4.17
CA ARG A 113 2.09 2.59 -4.29
C ARG A 113 0.57 2.62 -4.30
N GLN A 114 -0.02 3.57 -3.57
CA GLN A 114 -1.46 3.81 -3.62
C GLN A 114 -1.92 4.45 -4.96
N GLY A 115 -0.99 4.85 -5.82
CA GLY A 115 -1.28 5.50 -7.10
C GLY A 115 -1.71 6.97 -6.96
N LEU A 116 -1.45 7.59 -5.81
CA LEU A 116 -1.75 9.00 -5.56
C LEU A 116 -0.68 9.93 -6.14
N LEU A 117 0.57 9.45 -6.15
CA LEU A 117 1.73 10.14 -6.68
C LEU A 117 2.36 9.35 -7.83
N MET A 118 2.91 10.06 -8.80
CA MET A 118 3.66 9.48 -9.91
C MET A 118 5.09 10.00 -9.88
N GLN A 119 6.08 9.10 -9.87
CA GLN A 119 7.49 9.49 -9.99
C GLN A 119 7.75 9.96 -11.43
N ILE A 120 8.22 11.20 -11.60
CA ILE A 120 8.74 11.70 -12.86
C ILE A 120 10.20 11.24 -12.92
N LYS A 121 10.52 10.32 -13.83
CA LYS A 121 11.90 9.94 -14.13
C LYS A 121 12.39 10.79 -15.31
N HIS A 122 13.52 11.46 -15.13
CA HIS A 122 14.33 11.95 -16.24
C HIS A 122 15.14 10.80 -16.84
#